data_AF-V5HLE3-F1
#
_entry.id   AF-V5HLE3-F1
#
_cell.length_a   1.000
_cell.length_b   1.000
_cell.length_c   1.000
_cell.angle_alpha   90.00
_cell.angle_beta   90.00
_cell.angle_gamma   90.00
#
_symmetry.space_group_name_H-M   'P 1'
#
loop_
_entity.id
_entity.type
_entity.pdbx_description
1 polymer ?
#
loop_
_entity_poly.entity_id
_entity_poly.type
_entity_poly.pdbx_seq_one_letter_code
_entity_poly.pdbx_strand_id
1 'polypeptide(L)'
;ADVVTKSVGTLLLFDVVVPVVTFRYIPDEDGETDEFCKSEGEVEEEKGREAEGRPEAVDRKEQSEPVTTAESPTSEEQETTHPKETESSASKDPSYQNNLNSWLGQVLNRDVPRAALDLLDLDQHGVCLRFCPLESAHVFGTTTQDVEELHGCLLKQLAILNATVRQKRKFRRALEHHENLALVEVCHWAGLGGVRYIPGPWLGQPLDEAGRDDINRLNSELVLKLKSTDSAFSLGEGDDGMCCVRFGMVTDDLDVEELVGLVLAAGMELEESSKALESMSELVKQGIQEASKGLQQENEEKIMQEGLLRHVPIVGSLFNWWSPTSKESGIRGRSFNITSGLVESTENIYKYHMQIQQGGSPALSNCPPQAQVLVQAGSPLEPKHH
;
A
#
# COMPACT_ATOMS: atom_id res chain seq x y z
N ALA A 1 -2.57 -0.85 38.61
CA ALA A 1 -1.31 -1.47 39.09
C ALA A 1 -0.82 -2.51 38.09
N ASP A 2 -1.52 -3.63 37.92
CA ASP A 2 -0.99 -4.84 37.26
C ASP A 2 -0.64 -4.73 35.76
N VAL A 3 -1.31 -3.84 35.00
CA VAL A 3 -1.04 -3.64 33.55
C VAL A 3 0.33 -2.98 33.30
N VAL A 4 0.66 -1.94 34.08
CA VAL A 4 1.91 -1.16 33.87
C VAL A 4 3.14 -2.02 34.08
N THR A 5 3.12 -2.91 35.08
CA THR A 5 4.24 -3.82 35.39
C THR A 5 4.48 -4.92 34.38
N LYS A 6 3.52 -5.18 33.47
CA LYS A 6 3.65 -6.19 32.41
C LYS A 6 4.18 -5.56 31.12
N SER A 7 3.58 -4.45 30.70
CA SER A 7 3.93 -3.81 29.43
C SER A 7 5.03 -2.73 29.54
N VAL A 8 5.66 -2.55 30.70
CA VAL A 8 6.77 -1.59 30.91
C VAL A 8 7.96 -2.24 31.61
N GLY A 9 9.08 -2.33 30.89
CA GLY A 9 10.38 -2.67 31.48
C GLY A 9 10.98 -1.46 32.18
N THR A 10 11.02 -1.48 33.51
CA THR A 10 11.59 -0.39 34.32
C THR A 10 12.96 -0.78 34.88
N LEU A 11 13.97 0.04 34.65
CA LEU A 11 15.28 -0.10 35.30
C LEU A 11 15.51 1.11 36.21
N LEU A 12 15.28 0.90 37.52
CA LEU A 12 15.45 1.95 38.53
C LEU A 12 16.92 2.07 38.95
N LEU A 13 17.68 2.90 38.23
CA LEU A 13 19.00 3.36 38.66
C LEU A 13 18.85 4.50 39.67
N PHE A 14 18.73 4.13 40.94
CA PHE A 14 18.89 5.06 42.06
C PHE A 14 20.38 5.40 42.25
N ASP A 15 20.90 6.32 41.44
CA ASP A 15 22.08 7.07 41.87
C ASP A 15 21.67 8.03 43.00
N VAL A 16 22.47 8.13 44.06
CA VAL A 16 22.05 8.55 45.41
C VAL A 16 21.71 10.06 45.50
N VAL A 17 21.74 10.78 44.38
CA VAL A 17 21.64 12.24 44.29
C VAL A 17 20.40 12.71 43.53
N VAL A 18 19.84 11.93 42.59
CA VAL A 18 18.68 12.34 41.76
C VAL A 18 17.76 11.15 41.44
N PRO A 19 16.43 11.23 41.68
CA PRO A 19 15.50 10.17 41.30
C PRO A 19 15.22 10.24 39.79
N VAL A 20 15.95 9.44 39.02
CA VAL A 20 15.73 9.25 37.57
C VAL A 20 15.02 7.92 37.34
N VAL A 21 13.99 7.92 36.49
CA VAL A 21 13.28 6.71 36.06
C VAL A 21 13.54 6.50 34.57
N THR A 22 14.14 5.37 34.21
CA THR A 22 14.31 4.95 32.82
C THR A 22 13.42 3.73 32.56
N PHE A 23 12.61 3.80 31.52
CA PHE A 23 11.62 2.78 31.18
C PHE A 23 11.44 2.63 29.67
N ARG A 24 10.97 1.46 29.23
CA ARG A 24 10.58 1.21 27.84
C ARG A 24 9.29 0.41 27.78
N TYR A 25 8.50 0.63 26.74
CA TYR A 25 7.38 -0.24 26.40
C TYR A 25 7.90 -1.61 25.96
N ILE A 26 7.30 -2.64 26.53
CA ILE A 26 7.49 -4.04 26.15
C ILE A 26 6.09 -4.53 25.76
N PRO A 27 5.87 -4.98 24.51
CA PRO A 27 4.58 -5.54 24.15
C PRO A 27 4.23 -6.74 25.02
N ASP A 28 2.96 -6.86 25.41
CA ASP A 28 2.48 -8.08 26.03
C ASP A 28 2.66 -9.25 25.05
N GLU A 29 3.51 -10.22 25.41
CA GLU A 29 3.54 -11.52 24.75
C GLU A 29 2.29 -12.29 25.21
N ASP A 30 1.21 -12.11 24.46
CA ASP A 30 0.00 -12.93 24.58
C ASP A 30 0.43 -14.40 24.56
N GLY A 31 -0.02 -15.16 25.56
CA GLY A 31 0.37 -16.56 25.78
C GLY A 31 -0.21 -17.56 24.77
N GLU A 32 -0.31 -17.18 23.50
CA GLU A 32 -0.44 -18.11 22.37
C GLU A 32 0.90 -18.86 22.21
N THR A 33 1.20 -19.75 23.15
CA THR A 33 2.03 -20.91 22.84
C THR A 33 1.39 -21.61 21.65
N ASP A 34 2.20 -21.89 20.64
CA ASP A 34 1.79 -22.51 19.38
C ASP A 34 1.33 -23.97 19.60
N GLU A 35 0.12 -24.15 20.13
CA GLU A 35 -0.59 -25.45 20.24
C GLU A 35 -1.09 -25.94 18.86
N PHE A 36 -0.27 -25.76 17.81
CA PHE A 36 -0.50 -26.37 16.51
C PHE A 36 0.76 -26.92 15.84
N CYS A 37 1.68 -27.49 16.63
CA CYS A 37 2.79 -28.33 16.15
C CYS A 37 3.05 -29.57 17.03
N LYS A 38 2.00 -30.34 17.35
CA LYS A 38 2.10 -31.68 18.01
C LYS A 38 1.18 -32.76 17.43
N SER A 39 1.23 -32.89 16.11
CA SER A 39 1.02 -34.12 15.34
C SER A 39 1.65 -33.82 13.98
N GLU A 40 2.65 -34.53 13.48
CA GLU A 40 2.79 -35.99 13.43
C GLU A 40 4.19 -36.45 13.85
N GLY A 41 4.29 -37.66 14.42
CA GLY A 41 5.55 -38.19 14.94
C GLY A 41 5.42 -39.51 15.70
N GLU A 42 4.42 -40.33 15.37
CA GLU A 42 4.36 -41.71 15.84
C GLU A 42 5.42 -42.54 15.08
N VAL A 43 6.58 -42.73 15.72
CA VAL A 43 7.56 -43.73 15.29
C VAL A 43 7.33 -44.98 16.13
N GLU A 44 7.15 -46.11 15.46
CA GLU A 44 6.75 -47.39 16.04
C GLU A 44 7.72 -47.87 17.15
N GLU A 45 7.18 -48.27 18.31
CA GLU A 45 7.89 -49.15 19.24
C GLU A 45 7.89 -50.58 18.68
N GLU A 46 9.03 -51.11 18.26
CA GLU A 46 9.27 -52.56 18.29
C GLU A 46 10.47 -52.90 19.18
N LYS A 47 10.18 -53.53 20.33
CA LYS A 47 11.17 -53.90 21.35
C LYS A 47 11.42 -55.41 21.37
N GLY A 48 12.66 -55.77 21.06
CA GLY A 48 13.42 -56.78 21.80
C GLY A 48 13.01 -58.26 21.68
N ARG A 49 13.90 -59.05 21.09
CA ARG A 49 14.13 -60.45 21.48
C ARG A 49 15.59 -60.65 21.87
N GLU A 50 15.82 -61.41 22.93
CA GLU A 50 17.12 -61.75 23.48
C GLU A 50 17.83 -62.85 22.67
N ALA A 51 19.16 -62.80 22.58
CA ALA A 51 20.04 -63.99 22.65
C ALA A 51 21.54 -63.60 22.71
N GLU A 52 22.29 -64.32 23.54
CA GLU A 52 23.74 -64.23 23.78
C GLU A 52 24.65 -64.41 22.55
N GLY A 53 25.88 -63.88 22.63
CA GLY A 53 26.99 -64.28 21.74
C GLY A 53 28.28 -63.43 21.87
N ARG A 54 29.29 -63.94 22.58
CA ARG A 54 30.71 -63.48 22.60
C ARG A 54 31.58 -64.61 22.01
N PRO A 55 32.91 -64.47 21.72
CA PRO A 55 33.80 -63.29 21.63
C PRO A 55 34.70 -63.27 20.35
N GLU A 56 35.75 -62.43 20.37
CA GLU A 56 37.02 -62.49 19.59
C GLU A 56 37.07 -61.94 18.14
N ALA A 57 38.19 -61.40 17.61
CA ALA A 57 39.37 -60.68 18.16
C ALA A 57 40.29 -60.19 16.99
N VAL A 58 41.31 -59.33 17.26
CA VAL A 58 42.56 -59.12 16.45
C VAL A 58 42.37 -58.41 15.07
N ASP A 59 43.25 -57.57 14.45
CA ASP A 59 44.60 -57.00 14.75
C ASP A 59 44.76 -55.55 14.15
N ARG A 60 45.91 -54.91 14.45
CA ARG A 60 46.85 -54.09 13.59
C ARG A 60 46.48 -53.66 12.14
N LYS A 61 47.08 -52.64 11.50
CA LYS A 61 48.35 -51.86 11.65
C LYS A 61 48.27 -50.54 10.82
N GLU A 62 48.81 -49.40 11.28
CA GLU A 62 50.08 -48.73 10.85
C GLU A 62 50.24 -48.31 9.37
N GLN A 63 51.03 -47.23 9.18
CA GLN A 63 51.63 -46.66 7.95
C GLN A 63 50.75 -45.68 7.14
N SER A 64 51.26 -44.53 6.65
CA SER A 64 52.58 -43.90 6.86
C SER A 64 52.59 -42.41 6.49
N GLU A 65 53.29 -41.63 7.30
CA GLU A 65 53.88 -40.31 7.03
C GLU A 65 54.88 -40.34 5.82
N PRO A 66 55.42 -39.22 5.25
CA PRO A 66 56.13 -38.19 6.05
C PRO A 66 56.27 -36.73 5.52
N VAL A 67 56.75 -35.83 6.42
CA VAL A 67 57.75 -34.74 6.19
C VAL A 67 57.31 -33.53 5.31
N THR A 68 57.49 -32.23 5.63
CA THR A 68 58.41 -31.40 6.47
C THR A 68 57.69 -30.03 6.70
N THR A 69 57.92 -29.15 7.71
CA THR A 69 58.78 -29.12 8.92
C THR A 69 58.28 -28.07 9.94
N ALA A 70 58.72 -28.22 11.21
CA ALA A 70 59.25 -27.26 12.21
C ALA A 70 59.12 -25.71 12.00
N GLU A 71 59.05 -24.86 13.04
CA GLU A 71 59.50 -24.98 14.46
C GLU A 71 58.46 -24.48 15.50
N SER A 72 58.72 -24.75 16.79
CA SER A 72 57.86 -24.51 17.99
C SER A 72 58.57 -23.52 18.97
N PRO A 73 58.29 -23.34 20.30
CA PRO A 73 57.38 -24.04 21.24
C PRO A 73 56.66 -23.24 22.38
N THR A 74 55.72 -23.92 23.09
CA THR A 74 55.34 -23.82 24.54
C THR A 74 54.86 -22.47 25.17
N SER A 75 53.91 -22.43 26.12
CA SER A 75 53.08 -23.46 26.77
C SER A 75 51.87 -22.86 27.53
N GLU A 76 50.78 -23.63 27.54
CA GLU A 76 49.69 -23.85 28.54
C GLU A 76 49.87 -23.20 29.95
N GLU A 77 48.81 -22.77 30.66
CA GLU A 77 47.62 -23.54 31.08
C GLU A 77 46.24 -22.85 30.94
N GLN A 78 45.23 -23.71 31.05
CA GLN A 78 43.78 -23.59 31.00
C GLN A 78 43.13 -22.75 32.11
N GLU A 79 41.99 -22.10 31.83
CA GLU A 79 40.70 -22.48 32.46
C GLU A 79 39.46 -21.93 31.73
N THR A 80 38.32 -22.56 31.97
CA THR A 80 37.06 -22.40 31.22
C THR A 80 36.08 -21.42 31.86
N THR A 81 35.31 -20.67 31.06
CA THR A 81 33.82 -20.64 31.13
C THR A 81 33.24 -19.82 29.96
N HIS A 82 32.52 -20.47 29.04
CA HIS A 82 31.58 -19.79 28.14
C HIS A 82 30.22 -19.65 28.82
N PRO A 83 29.64 -18.44 28.96
CA PRO A 83 28.23 -18.29 29.25
C PRO A 83 27.42 -18.79 28.06
N LYS A 84 26.58 -19.79 28.31
CA LYS A 84 25.73 -20.46 27.32
C LYS A 84 24.70 -19.48 26.76
N GLU A 85 24.90 -19.03 25.53
CA GLU A 85 23.91 -18.28 24.77
C GLU A 85 22.60 -19.10 24.73
N THR A 86 21.54 -18.51 25.27
CA THR A 86 20.21 -19.11 25.25
C THR A 86 19.45 -18.42 24.13
N GLU A 87 19.64 -18.92 22.91
CA GLU A 87 18.78 -18.58 21.78
C GLU A 87 17.33 -18.91 22.16
N SER A 88 16.49 -17.89 22.34
CA SER A 88 15.04 -18.07 22.45
C SER A 88 14.38 -17.60 21.15
N SER A 89 13.80 -18.57 20.46
CA SER A 89 13.12 -18.48 19.18
C SER A 89 11.97 -17.47 19.17
N ALA A 90 12.17 -16.33 18.51
CA ALA A 90 11.20 -15.58 17.71
C ALA A 90 11.91 -14.35 17.12
N SER A 91 11.61 -13.97 15.89
CA SER A 91 12.19 -12.80 15.21
C SER A 91 11.68 -11.48 15.83
N LYS A 92 12.23 -11.13 16.99
CA LYS A 92 12.06 -9.82 17.62
C LYS A 92 12.85 -8.79 16.84
N ASP A 93 12.22 -8.21 15.82
CA ASP A 93 12.76 -7.04 15.16
C ASP A 93 12.93 -5.89 16.18
N PRO A 94 14.18 -5.48 16.50
CA PRO A 94 14.41 -4.39 17.44
C PRO A 94 13.96 -3.04 16.86
N SER A 95 13.87 -2.90 15.53
CA SER A 95 13.44 -1.67 14.87
C SER A 95 11.98 -1.34 15.22
N TYR A 96 11.06 -2.28 15.09
CA TYR A 96 9.65 -2.05 15.41
C TYR A 96 9.44 -1.71 16.89
N GLN A 97 10.12 -2.38 17.83
CA GLN A 97 10.03 -2.01 19.24
C GLN A 97 10.62 -0.61 19.51
N ASN A 98 11.72 -0.26 18.87
CA ASN A 98 12.30 1.09 18.95
C ASN A 98 11.36 2.16 18.37
N ASN A 99 10.62 1.85 17.30
CA ASN A 99 9.62 2.74 16.72
C ASN A 99 8.42 2.95 17.67
N LEU A 100 7.94 1.89 18.33
CA LEU A 100 6.90 1.98 19.36
C LEU A 100 7.33 2.86 20.55
N ASN A 101 8.56 2.67 21.05
CA ASN A 101 9.13 3.49 22.12
C ASN A 101 9.32 4.95 21.70
N SER A 102 9.80 5.19 20.47
CA SER A 102 9.98 6.53 19.90
C SER A 102 8.64 7.27 19.78
N TRP A 103 7.61 6.60 19.27
CA TRP A 103 6.26 7.15 19.18
C TRP A 103 5.69 7.45 20.57
N LEU A 104 5.86 6.55 21.54
CA LEU A 104 5.39 6.77 22.92
C LEU A 104 6.03 8.02 23.53
N GLY A 105 7.35 8.19 23.39
CA GLY A 105 8.05 9.37 23.88
C GLY A 105 7.60 10.67 23.20
N GLN A 106 7.40 10.65 21.88
CA GLN A 106 6.88 11.80 21.13
C GLN A 106 5.46 12.18 21.55
N VAL A 107 4.56 11.20 21.73
CA VAL A 107 3.17 11.46 22.12
C VAL A 107 3.08 11.94 23.57
N LEU A 108 3.83 11.35 24.50
CA LEU A 108 3.85 11.82 25.89
C LEU A 108 4.42 13.24 26.01
N ASN A 109 5.47 13.59 25.25
CA ASN A 109 5.98 14.96 25.20
C ASN A 109 5.04 15.96 24.51
N ARG A 110 4.23 15.51 23.54
CA ARG A 110 3.19 16.33 22.92
C ARG A 110 2.04 16.62 23.90
N ASP A 111 1.59 15.59 24.60
CA ASP A 111 0.39 15.66 25.45
C ASP A 111 0.69 16.23 26.84
N VAL A 112 1.89 15.99 27.38
CA VAL A 112 2.37 16.49 28.69
C VAL A 112 3.78 17.10 28.54
N PRO A 113 3.94 18.24 27.84
CA PRO A 113 5.24 18.82 27.53
C PRO A 113 6.06 19.24 28.76
N ARG A 114 5.41 19.46 29.90
CA ARG A 114 6.07 19.74 31.18
C ARG A 114 6.72 18.53 31.83
N ALA A 115 6.41 17.30 31.40
CA ALA A 115 7.14 16.12 31.85
C ALA A 115 8.57 16.08 31.31
N ALA A 116 8.81 16.66 30.13
CA ALA A 116 10.11 16.74 29.46
C ALA A 116 10.86 15.39 29.48
N LEU A 117 10.27 14.38 28.81
CA LEU A 117 10.84 13.05 28.68
C LEU A 117 11.99 13.05 27.68
N ASP A 118 13.15 12.54 28.10
CA ASP A 118 14.27 12.30 27.20
C ASP A 118 14.08 10.96 26.48
N LEU A 119 14.32 10.91 25.17
CA LEU A 119 14.49 9.65 24.45
C LEU A 119 15.98 9.31 24.44
N LEU A 120 16.33 8.14 24.96
CA LEU A 120 17.69 7.62 25.02
C LEU A 120 17.78 6.36 24.15
N ASP A 121 18.81 6.24 23.32
CA ASP A 121 19.16 4.97 22.70
C ASP A 121 20.24 4.30 23.56
N LEU A 122 20.00 3.05 23.97
CA LEU A 122 20.85 2.30 24.89
C LEU A 122 21.26 0.98 24.23
N ASP A 123 22.56 0.74 24.06
CA ASP A 123 23.10 -0.41 23.28
C ASP A 123 22.47 -1.78 23.59
N GLN A 124 22.08 -2.03 24.85
CA GLN A 124 21.50 -3.31 25.30
C GLN A 124 19.96 -3.32 25.37
N HIS A 125 19.30 -2.16 25.22
CA HIS A 125 17.87 -1.99 25.47
C HIS A 125 17.10 -1.24 24.37
N GLY A 126 17.81 -0.67 23.39
CA GLY A 126 17.23 0.17 22.34
C GLY A 126 16.67 1.49 22.90
N VAL A 127 15.67 2.02 22.20
CA VAL A 127 15.04 3.29 22.56
C VAL A 127 14.26 3.16 23.87
N CYS A 128 14.67 3.95 24.86
CA CYS A 128 14.08 4.05 26.19
C CYS A 128 13.68 5.50 26.49
N LEU A 129 12.71 5.66 27.38
CA LEU A 129 12.27 6.96 27.89
C LEU A 129 12.91 7.19 29.26
N ARG A 130 13.51 8.36 29.46
CA ARG A 130 13.99 8.85 30.77
C ARG A 130 13.08 9.96 31.27
N PHE A 131 12.71 9.87 32.55
CA PHE A 131 11.99 10.90 33.27
C PHE A 131 12.74 11.26 34.56
N CYS A 132 12.94 12.55 34.82
CA CYS A 132 13.61 13.06 36.00
C CYS A 132 12.77 14.18 36.64
N PRO A 133 11.89 13.88 37.62
CA PRO A 133 10.96 14.86 38.18
C PRO A 133 11.62 16.10 38.78
N LEU A 134 12.84 16.00 39.32
CA LEU A 134 13.54 17.14 39.92
C LEU A 134 14.15 18.07 38.87
N GLU A 135 14.71 17.50 37.81
CA GLU A 135 15.24 18.22 36.65
C GLU A 135 14.09 18.89 35.88
N SER A 136 13.00 18.15 35.64
CA SER A 136 11.83 18.66 34.95
C SER A 136 11.14 19.76 35.76
N ALA A 137 10.99 19.60 37.09
CA ALA A 137 10.45 20.64 37.96
C ALA A 137 11.31 21.91 38.00
N HIS A 138 12.64 21.77 37.95
CA HIS A 138 13.55 22.92 37.96
C HIS A 138 13.57 23.69 36.62
N VAL A 139 13.56 22.98 35.49
CA VAL A 139 13.74 23.56 34.15
C VAL A 139 12.40 23.92 33.49
N PHE A 140 11.39 23.07 33.62
CA PHE A 140 10.09 23.19 32.92
C PHE A 140 8.92 23.52 33.86
N GLY A 141 9.15 23.57 35.18
CA GLY A 141 8.13 23.89 36.17
C GLY A 141 7.09 22.78 36.37
N THR A 142 7.46 21.52 36.14
CA THR A 142 6.60 20.34 36.40
C THR A 142 6.05 20.36 37.82
N THR A 143 4.74 20.22 37.94
CA THR A 143 3.99 20.09 39.20
C THR A 143 3.57 18.63 39.41
N THR A 144 3.07 18.32 40.61
CA THR A 144 2.48 16.99 40.89
C THR A 144 1.29 16.67 39.97
N GLN A 145 0.52 17.69 39.55
CA GLN A 145 -0.57 17.52 38.60
C GLN A 145 -0.03 17.07 37.22
N ASP A 146 1.05 17.68 36.72
CA ASP A 146 1.65 17.28 35.45
C ASP A 146 2.17 15.81 35.50
N VAL A 147 2.59 15.32 36.68
CA VAL A 147 2.98 13.90 36.88
C VAL A 147 1.77 12.96 36.90
N GLU A 148 0.65 13.36 37.50
CA GLU A 148 -0.61 12.60 37.45
C GLU A 148 -1.18 12.55 36.02
N GLU A 149 -1.10 13.67 35.28
CA GLU A 149 -1.46 13.76 33.87
C GLU A 149 -0.54 12.89 33.00
N LEU A 150 0.77 12.87 33.26
CA LEU A 150 1.72 11.95 32.60
C LEU A 150 1.34 10.49 32.82
N HIS A 151 1.05 10.09 34.05
CA HIS A 151 0.63 8.71 34.36
C HIS A 151 -0.70 8.37 33.69
N GLY A 152 -1.67 9.29 33.70
CA GLY A 152 -2.96 9.11 33.00
C GLY A 152 -2.82 9.05 31.48
N CYS A 153 -1.89 9.79 30.89
CA CYS A 153 -1.56 9.72 29.47
C CYS A 153 -0.88 8.39 29.14
N LEU A 154 0.17 8.02 29.89
CA LEU A 154 0.89 6.76 29.73
C LEU A 154 -0.05 5.55 29.71
N LEU A 155 -1.01 5.47 30.64
CA LEU A 155 -2.01 4.39 30.65
C LEU A 155 -2.86 4.32 29.38
N LYS A 156 -3.26 5.47 28.82
CA LYS A 156 -4.03 5.53 27.56
C LYS A 156 -3.18 5.10 26.37
N GLN A 157 -1.94 5.60 26.28
CA GLN A 157 -1.04 5.25 25.17
C GLN A 157 -0.60 3.78 25.22
N LEU A 158 -0.38 3.21 26.42
CA LEU A 158 -0.10 1.77 26.59
C LEU A 158 -1.27 0.90 26.10
N ALA A 159 -2.52 1.30 26.36
CA ALA A 159 -3.68 0.57 25.83
C ALA A 159 -3.71 0.57 24.30
N ILE A 160 -3.44 1.72 23.66
CA ILE A 160 -3.34 1.86 22.20
C ILE A 160 -2.18 1.04 21.63
N LEU A 161 -1.00 1.04 22.28
CA LEU A 161 0.16 0.26 21.84
C LEU A 161 -0.09 -1.25 21.94
N ASN A 162 -0.66 -1.72 23.05
CA ASN A 162 -1.02 -3.13 23.24
C ASN A 162 -2.07 -3.58 22.21
N ALA A 163 -3.11 -2.75 21.97
CA ALA A 163 -4.10 -2.99 20.93
C ALA A 163 -3.45 -3.04 19.54
N THR A 164 -2.61 -2.06 19.20
CA THR A 164 -1.92 -2.01 17.90
C THR A 164 -1.05 -3.25 17.66
N VAL A 165 -0.29 -3.71 18.65
CA VAL A 165 0.54 -4.92 18.49
C VAL A 165 -0.31 -6.17 18.29
N ARG A 166 -1.42 -6.34 19.04
CA ARG A 166 -2.37 -7.44 18.84
C ARG A 166 -3.00 -7.41 17.44
N GLN A 167 -3.57 -6.26 17.07
CA GLN A 167 -4.25 -6.07 15.78
C GLN A 167 -3.27 -6.21 14.60
N LYS A 168 -1.98 -5.85 14.77
CA LYS A 168 -0.93 -6.08 13.76
C LYS A 168 -0.70 -7.56 13.44
N ARG A 169 -0.95 -8.47 14.38
CA ARG A 169 -0.89 -9.92 14.10
C ARG A 169 -2.07 -10.35 13.23
N LYS A 170 -3.29 -9.91 13.54
CA LYS A 170 -4.48 -10.16 12.69
C LYS A 170 -4.33 -9.56 11.29
N PHE A 171 -3.84 -8.32 11.22
CA PHE A 171 -3.63 -7.58 9.97
C PHE A 171 -2.73 -8.34 8.99
N ARG A 172 -1.62 -8.92 9.46
CA ARG A 172 -0.76 -9.77 8.62
C ARG A 172 -1.52 -11.00 8.09
N ARG A 173 -2.22 -11.73 8.96
CA ARG A 173 -3.03 -12.90 8.57
C ARG A 173 -4.15 -12.54 7.58
N ALA A 174 -4.81 -11.39 7.75
CA ALA A 174 -5.84 -10.91 6.84
C ALA A 174 -5.27 -10.59 5.44
N LEU A 175 -4.05 -10.06 5.36
CA LEU A 175 -3.37 -9.80 4.09
C LEU A 175 -2.91 -11.09 3.39
N GLU A 176 -2.50 -12.13 4.13
CA GLU A 176 -2.12 -13.44 3.59
C GLU A 176 -3.25 -14.13 2.79
N HIS A 177 -4.51 -13.74 3.00
CA HIS A 177 -5.67 -14.23 2.24
C HIS A 177 -5.89 -13.52 0.89
N HIS A 178 -5.09 -12.49 0.55
CA HIS A 178 -5.33 -11.63 -0.61
C HIS A 178 -4.07 -11.42 -1.47
N GLU A 179 -3.97 -12.15 -2.58
CA GLU A 179 -2.82 -12.04 -3.51
C GLU A 179 -2.61 -10.62 -4.05
N ASN A 180 -3.67 -9.82 -4.17
CA ASN A 180 -3.62 -8.42 -4.61
C ASN A 180 -3.08 -7.44 -3.56
N LEU A 181 -2.87 -7.85 -2.29
CA LEU A 181 -2.41 -6.96 -1.23
C LEU A 181 -1.07 -7.43 -0.65
N ALA A 182 0.00 -6.69 -0.95
CA ALA A 182 1.30 -6.92 -0.33
C ALA A 182 1.43 -6.11 0.97
N LEU A 183 1.85 -6.78 2.05
CA LEU A 183 2.34 -6.10 3.25
C LEU A 183 3.65 -5.38 2.91
N VAL A 184 3.74 -4.10 3.25
CA VAL A 184 4.94 -3.28 3.08
C VAL A 184 5.46 -2.85 4.44
N GLU A 185 6.76 -3.06 4.66
CA GLU A 185 7.44 -2.49 5.81
C GLU A 185 7.76 -1.01 5.56
N VAL A 186 7.41 -0.17 6.54
CA VAL A 186 7.53 1.28 6.43
C VAL A 186 8.57 1.75 7.44
N CYS A 187 9.65 2.36 6.95
CA CYS A 187 10.73 2.86 7.77
C CYS A 187 10.21 3.81 8.88
N HIS A 188 10.73 3.62 10.09
CA HIS A 188 10.40 4.40 11.30
C HIS A 188 8.90 4.42 11.68
N TRP A 189 8.14 3.39 11.30
CA TRP A 189 6.70 3.32 11.54
C TRP A 189 6.31 2.45 12.74
N ALA A 190 5.53 3.03 13.65
CA ALA A 190 5.07 2.37 14.88
C ALA A 190 3.70 1.69 14.75
N GLY A 191 2.95 1.94 13.67
CA GLY A 191 1.61 1.41 13.44
C GLY A 191 1.54 -0.03 12.89
N LEU A 192 0.36 -0.40 12.39
CA LEU A 192 0.10 -1.71 11.77
C LEU A 192 1.07 -2.00 10.60
N GLY A 193 1.34 -1.02 9.73
CA GLY A 193 2.28 -1.15 8.62
C GLY A 193 1.86 -0.37 7.38
N GLY A 194 2.42 -0.74 6.22
CA GLY A 194 1.94 -0.34 4.91
C GLY A 194 1.25 -1.49 4.18
N VAL A 195 0.32 -1.19 3.27
CA VAL A 195 -0.24 -2.14 2.31
C VAL A 195 -0.14 -1.56 0.91
N ARG A 196 0.28 -2.37 -0.05
CA ARG A 196 0.34 -2.03 -1.46
C ARG A 196 -0.64 -2.89 -2.22
N TYR A 197 -1.55 -2.25 -2.96
CA TYR A 197 -2.38 -2.93 -3.94
C TYR A 197 -1.54 -3.25 -5.19
N ILE A 198 -1.54 -4.51 -5.60
CA ILE A 198 -0.88 -5.00 -6.82
C ILE A 198 -2.01 -5.45 -7.77
N PRO A 199 -2.21 -4.76 -8.91
CA PRO A 199 -3.26 -5.12 -9.86
C PRO A 199 -2.87 -6.39 -10.61
N GLY A 200 -3.87 -7.09 -11.16
CA GLY A 200 -3.72 -8.41 -11.78
C GLY A 200 -2.56 -8.57 -12.78
N PRO A 201 -2.26 -7.60 -13.68
CA PRO A 201 -1.16 -7.72 -14.65
C PRO A 201 0.23 -7.88 -14.02
N TRP A 202 0.45 -7.36 -12.82
CA TRP A 202 1.75 -7.33 -12.16
C TRP A 202 1.93 -8.44 -11.10
N LEU A 203 0.92 -9.27 -10.86
CA LEU A 203 1.00 -10.38 -9.89
C LEU A 203 2.03 -11.42 -10.32
N GLY A 204 2.98 -11.70 -9.43
CA GLY A 204 4.02 -12.73 -9.64
C GLY A 204 5.03 -12.44 -10.75
N GLN A 205 5.01 -11.24 -11.35
CA GLN A 205 5.94 -10.84 -12.40
C GLN A 205 7.06 -9.93 -11.85
N PRO A 206 8.28 -9.98 -12.43
CA PRO A 206 9.31 -9.00 -12.10
C PRO A 206 8.89 -7.61 -12.59
N LEU A 207 8.85 -6.63 -11.69
CA LEU A 207 8.48 -5.26 -12.00
C LEU A 207 9.62 -4.54 -12.74
N ASP A 208 9.31 -4.00 -13.92
CA ASP A 208 10.13 -3.02 -14.61
C ASP A 208 9.81 -1.59 -14.13
N GLU A 209 10.51 -0.57 -14.66
CA GLU A 209 10.25 0.83 -14.28
C GLU A 209 8.80 1.25 -14.58
N ALA A 210 8.22 0.78 -15.70
CA ALA A 210 6.85 1.10 -16.09
C ALA A 210 5.81 0.49 -15.13
N GLY A 211 5.96 -0.79 -14.74
CA GLY A 211 5.11 -1.43 -13.75
C GLY A 211 5.27 -0.83 -12.35
N ARG A 212 6.47 -0.36 -12.00
CA ARG A 212 6.69 0.40 -10.76
C ARG A 212 5.93 1.74 -10.77
N ASP A 213 6.01 2.51 -11.84
CA ASP A 213 5.29 3.78 -11.97
C ASP A 213 3.76 3.60 -12.00
N ASP A 214 3.27 2.54 -12.66
CA ASP A 214 1.85 2.19 -12.70
C ASP A 214 1.29 1.84 -11.31
N ILE A 215 1.99 0.97 -10.57
CA ILE A 215 1.64 0.62 -9.19
C ILE A 215 1.71 1.85 -8.28
N ASN A 216 2.72 2.71 -8.43
CA ASN A 216 2.86 3.92 -7.63
C ASN A 216 1.73 4.93 -7.89
N ARG A 217 1.34 5.13 -9.16
CA ARG A 217 0.19 5.95 -9.54
C ARG A 217 -1.09 5.40 -8.92
N LEU A 218 -1.38 4.12 -9.12
CA LEU A 218 -2.60 3.48 -8.64
C LEU A 218 -2.68 3.46 -7.10
N ASN A 219 -1.58 3.22 -6.38
CA ASN A 219 -1.57 3.29 -4.91
C ASN A 219 -1.70 4.74 -4.40
N SER A 220 -1.18 5.73 -5.12
CA SER A 220 -1.37 7.15 -4.78
C SER A 220 -2.83 7.59 -4.95
N GLU A 221 -3.47 7.18 -6.04
CA GLU A 221 -4.89 7.41 -6.30
C GLU A 221 -5.78 6.63 -5.32
N LEU A 222 -5.42 5.39 -4.96
CA LEU A 222 -6.09 4.61 -3.92
C LEU A 222 -6.08 5.34 -2.57
N VAL A 223 -4.93 5.89 -2.16
CA VAL A 223 -4.85 6.70 -0.93
C VAL A 223 -5.71 7.96 -1.03
N LEU A 224 -5.76 8.64 -2.18
CA LEU A 224 -6.65 9.81 -2.36
C LEU A 224 -8.12 9.44 -2.27
N LYS A 225 -8.52 8.30 -2.84
CA LYS A 225 -9.88 7.77 -2.76
C LYS A 225 -10.25 7.40 -1.33
N LEU A 226 -9.41 6.61 -0.64
CA LEU A 226 -9.61 6.25 0.76
C LEU A 226 -9.67 7.49 1.67
N LYS A 227 -8.82 8.49 1.45
CA LYS A 227 -8.85 9.79 2.15
C LYS A 227 -10.14 10.58 2.00
N SER A 228 -10.89 10.37 0.92
CA SER A 228 -12.20 11.01 0.73
C SER A 228 -13.31 10.36 1.57
N THR A 229 -13.09 9.12 2.02
CA THR A 229 -13.95 8.39 2.96
C THR A 229 -13.51 8.63 4.42
N ASP A 230 -12.22 8.50 4.72
CA ASP A 230 -11.65 8.76 6.04
C ASP A 230 -10.26 9.44 5.96
N SER A 231 -10.14 10.57 6.65
CA SER A 231 -8.88 11.31 6.82
C SER A 231 -7.74 10.54 7.48
N ALA A 232 -8.01 9.41 8.15
CA ALA A 232 -7.00 8.56 8.81
C ALA A 232 -6.03 7.89 7.81
N PHE A 233 -6.45 7.67 6.56
CA PHE A 233 -5.59 7.07 5.54
C PHE A 233 -4.48 8.03 5.10
N SER A 234 -3.26 7.52 4.99
CA SER A 234 -2.09 8.32 4.59
C SER A 234 -1.24 7.63 3.53
N LEU A 235 -0.51 8.43 2.75
CA LEU A 235 0.40 7.91 1.73
C LEU A 235 1.70 7.52 2.42
N GLY A 236 2.20 6.34 2.06
CA GLY A 236 3.49 5.86 2.46
C GLY A 236 4.36 5.43 1.30
N GLU A 237 5.58 5.10 1.69
CA GLU A 237 6.68 4.65 0.86
C GLU A 237 7.34 3.51 1.64
N GLY A 238 7.61 2.41 0.93
CA GLY A 238 8.38 1.28 1.46
C GLY A 238 9.89 1.54 1.44
N ASP A 239 10.66 0.59 1.96
CA ASP A 239 12.11 0.53 1.81
C ASP A 239 12.57 0.51 0.34
N ASP A 240 11.74 -0.08 -0.53
CA ASP A 240 11.91 -0.15 -1.98
C ASP A 240 11.58 1.15 -2.74
N GLY A 241 11.19 2.23 -2.06
CA GLY A 241 10.82 3.52 -2.67
C GLY A 241 9.47 3.50 -3.41
N MET A 242 8.63 2.50 -3.14
CA MET A 242 7.34 2.33 -3.81
C MET A 242 6.17 2.71 -2.88
N CYS A 243 5.13 3.32 -3.45
CA CYS A 243 3.98 3.80 -2.72
C CYS A 243 3.18 2.68 -2.03
N CYS A 244 2.58 3.02 -0.89
CA CYS A 244 1.66 2.16 -0.14
C CYS A 244 0.65 2.99 0.67
N VAL A 245 -0.45 2.37 1.09
CA VAL A 245 -1.38 2.91 2.09
C VAL A 245 -0.77 2.68 3.48
N ARG A 246 -0.59 3.73 4.29
CA ARG A 246 -0.06 3.65 5.66
C ARG A 246 -1.17 3.51 6.69
N PHE A 247 -1.00 2.57 7.62
CA PHE A 247 -1.93 2.26 8.71
C PHE A 247 -1.27 2.54 10.06
N GLY A 248 -1.82 3.52 10.79
CA GLY A 248 -1.24 4.05 12.02
C GLY A 248 -1.45 3.16 13.25
N MET A 249 -1.53 3.83 14.41
CA MET A 249 -1.95 3.21 15.66
C MET A 249 -3.44 2.98 15.67
N VAL A 250 -3.87 1.90 16.33
CA VAL A 250 -5.27 1.45 16.36
C VAL A 250 -5.66 0.98 17.76
N THR A 251 -6.97 1.00 18.02
CA THR A 251 -7.59 0.54 19.26
C THR A 251 -8.20 -0.87 19.09
N ASP A 252 -8.58 -1.52 20.19
CA ASP A 252 -9.09 -2.91 20.16
C ASP A 252 -10.46 -3.05 19.47
N ASP A 253 -11.21 -1.95 19.33
CA ASP A 253 -12.52 -1.89 18.68
C ASP A 253 -12.46 -1.83 17.14
N LEU A 254 -11.28 -1.67 16.55
CA LEU A 254 -11.12 -1.70 15.10
C LEU A 254 -11.28 -3.12 14.54
N ASP A 255 -12.21 -3.28 13.59
CA ASP A 255 -12.29 -4.46 12.73
C ASP A 255 -11.20 -4.37 11.65
N VAL A 256 -10.26 -5.31 11.70
CA VAL A 256 -9.06 -5.30 10.85
C VAL A 256 -9.37 -5.92 9.49
N GLU A 257 -10.24 -6.92 9.48
CA GLU A 257 -10.70 -7.64 8.32
C GLU A 257 -11.60 -6.75 7.44
N GLU A 258 -12.51 -5.94 8.02
CA GLU A 258 -13.27 -4.91 7.30
C GLU A 258 -12.34 -3.86 6.70
N LEU A 259 -11.33 -3.41 7.44
CA LEU A 259 -10.37 -2.40 6.98
C LEU A 259 -9.52 -2.89 5.79
N VAL A 260 -9.09 -4.14 5.81
CA VAL A 260 -8.39 -4.78 4.67
C VAL A 260 -9.35 -4.94 3.49
N GLY A 261 -10.59 -5.36 3.73
CA GLY A 261 -11.64 -5.48 2.71
C GLY A 261 -11.98 -4.15 2.02
N LEU A 262 -12.06 -3.06 2.77
CA LEU A 262 -12.26 -1.70 2.24
C LEU A 262 -11.15 -1.31 1.25
N VAL A 263 -9.89 -1.57 1.61
CA VAL A 263 -8.71 -1.24 0.81
C VAL A 263 -8.65 -2.10 -0.46
N LEU A 264 -8.97 -3.39 -0.34
CA LEU A 264 -9.09 -4.30 -1.49
C LEU A 264 -10.18 -3.83 -2.46
N ALA A 265 -11.39 -3.57 -1.96
CA ALA A 265 -12.52 -3.14 -2.79
C ALA A 265 -12.25 -1.79 -3.47
N ALA A 266 -11.70 -0.82 -2.74
CA ALA A 266 -11.33 0.48 -3.30
C ALA A 266 -10.26 0.36 -4.40
N GLY A 267 -9.28 -0.55 -4.23
CA GLY A 267 -8.23 -0.86 -5.21
C GLY A 267 -8.76 -1.57 -6.45
N MET A 268 -9.64 -2.56 -6.28
CA MET A 268 -10.28 -3.27 -7.40
C MET A 268 -11.15 -2.35 -8.26
N GLU A 269 -11.98 -1.50 -7.64
CA GLU A 269 -12.81 -0.53 -8.36
C GLU A 269 -11.94 0.53 -9.08
N LEU A 270 -10.81 0.91 -8.49
CA LEU A 270 -9.84 1.81 -9.14
C LEU A 270 -9.15 1.14 -10.34
N GLU A 271 -8.75 -0.12 -10.22
CA GLU A 271 -8.20 -0.92 -11.32
C GLU A 271 -9.23 -1.10 -12.46
N GLU A 272 -10.49 -1.37 -12.13
CA GLU A 272 -11.57 -1.48 -13.12
C GLU A 272 -11.84 -0.15 -13.82
N SER A 273 -11.91 0.96 -13.07
CA SER A 273 -12.10 2.30 -13.67
C SER A 273 -10.92 2.70 -14.59
N SER A 274 -9.68 2.37 -14.22
CA SER A 274 -8.49 2.60 -15.04
C SER A 274 -8.55 1.82 -16.36
N LYS A 275 -8.91 0.53 -16.30
CA LYS A 275 -9.10 -0.33 -17.49
C LYS A 275 -10.24 0.17 -18.39
N ALA A 276 -11.35 0.61 -17.79
CA ALA A 276 -12.47 1.16 -18.54
C ALA A 276 -12.09 2.45 -19.28
N LEU A 277 -11.34 3.35 -18.64
CA LEU A 277 -10.86 4.59 -19.26
C LEU A 277 -9.88 4.32 -20.41
N GLU A 278 -8.96 3.37 -20.26
CA GLU A 278 -8.03 3.01 -21.35
C GLU A 278 -8.78 2.40 -22.54
N SER A 279 -9.75 1.50 -22.30
CA SER A 279 -10.60 0.94 -23.36
C SER A 279 -11.41 2.01 -24.10
N MET A 280 -11.94 3.01 -23.38
CA MET A 280 -12.62 4.16 -23.99
C MET A 280 -11.64 5.04 -24.79
N SER A 281 -10.41 5.23 -24.31
CA SER A 281 -9.34 5.95 -25.01
C SER A 281 -8.98 5.29 -26.34
N GLU A 282 -8.81 3.96 -26.34
CA GLU A 282 -8.56 3.16 -27.55
C GLU A 282 -9.72 3.26 -28.55
N LEU A 283 -10.96 3.10 -28.10
CA LEU A 283 -12.16 3.22 -28.94
C LEU A 283 -12.29 4.61 -29.57
N VAL A 284 -12.06 5.68 -28.80
CA VAL A 284 -12.08 7.06 -29.32
C VAL A 284 -10.95 7.28 -30.34
N LYS A 285 -9.75 6.78 -30.06
CA LYS A 285 -8.59 6.86 -30.97
C LYS A 285 -8.87 6.12 -32.30
N GLN A 286 -9.46 4.92 -32.25
CA GLN A 286 -9.87 4.17 -33.43
C GLN A 286 -10.99 4.90 -34.19
N GLY A 287 -12.00 5.41 -33.49
CA GLY A 287 -13.10 6.19 -34.08
C GLY A 287 -12.62 7.44 -34.82
N ILE A 288 -11.63 8.16 -34.26
CA ILE A 288 -10.98 9.30 -34.92
C ILE A 288 -10.21 8.87 -36.18
N GLN A 289 -9.47 7.75 -36.11
CA GLN A 289 -8.72 7.23 -37.26
C GLN A 289 -9.66 6.79 -38.40
N GLU A 290 -10.74 6.09 -38.08
CA GLU A 290 -11.74 5.63 -39.05
C GLU A 290 -12.53 6.80 -39.64
N ALA A 291 -12.94 7.77 -38.82
CA ALA A 291 -13.55 9.01 -39.30
C ALA A 291 -12.61 9.76 -40.25
N SER A 292 -11.35 9.96 -39.88
CA SER A 292 -10.33 10.63 -40.71
C SER A 292 -10.08 9.91 -42.03
N LYS A 293 -9.89 8.58 -42.00
CA LYS A 293 -9.72 7.75 -43.20
C LYS A 293 -10.94 7.83 -44.12
N GLY A 294 -12.14 7.75 -43.57
CA GLY A 294 -13.37 7.84 -44.35
C GLY A 294 -13.61 9.22 -44.97
N LEU A 295 -13.26 10.29 -44.24
CA LEU A 295 -13.27 11.66 -44.78
C LEU A 295 -12.26 11.82 -45.93
N GLN A 296 -11.07 11.23 -45.80
CA GLN A 296 -10.07 11.24 -46.86
C GLN A 296 -10.56 10.47 -48.10
N GLN A 297 -11.15 9.29 -47.91
CA GLN A 297 -11.74 8.50 -49.01
C GLN A 297 -12.89 9.23 -49.72
N GLU A 298 -13.83 9.84 -48.98
CA GLU A 298 -14.90 10.65 -49.57
C GLU A 298 -14.34 11.88 -50.33
N ASN A 299 -13.26 12.48 -49.84
CA ASN A 299 -12.60 13.59 -50.52
C ASN A 299 -11.87 13.14 -51.81
N GLU A 300 -11.20 11.99 -51.79
CA GLU A 300 -10.57 11.38 -52.96
C GLU A 300 -11.61 10.96 -54.01
N GLU A 301 -12.72 10.33 -53.59
CA GLU A 301 -13.86 10.03 -54.45
C GLU A 301 -14.48 11.31 -55.04
N LYS A 302 -14.64 12.37 -54.24
CA LYS A 302 -15.13 13.67 -54.73
C LYS A 302 -14.20 14.27 -55.78
N ILE A 303 -12.88 14.27 -55.55
CA ILE A 303 -11.89 14.74 -56.54
C ILE A 303 -11.95 13.89 -57.82
N MET A 304 -12.14 12.57 -57.70
CA MET A 304 -12.30 11.67 -58.84
C MET A 304 -13.61 11.92 -59.61
N GLN A 305 -14.72 12.19 -58.92
CA GLN A 305 -16.03 12.51 -59.52
C GLN A 305 -16.07 13.91 -60.14
N GLU A 306 -15.45 14.91 -59.51
CA GLU A 306 -15.39 16.28 -60.02
C GLU A 306 -14.36 16.45 -61.16
N GLY A 307 -13.35 15.58 -61.19
CA GLY A 307 -12.37 15.45 -62.26
C GLY A 307 -11.26 16.52 -62.24
N LEU A 308 -10.03 16.09 -62.49
CA LEU A 308 -8.82 16.94 -62.52
C LEU A 308 -8.97 18.23 -63.37
N LEU A 309 -9.80 18.22 -64.43
CA LEU A 309 -10.04 19.35 -65.32
C LEU A 309 -10.62 20.59 -64.62
N ARG A 310 -11.37 20.44 -63.52
CA ARG A 310 -11.93 21.59 -62.76
C ARG A 310 -10.90 22.34 -61.93
N HIS A 311 -9.81 21.69 -61.53
CA HIS A 311 -8.75 22.30 -60.73
C HIS A 311 -7.64 22.98 -61.57
N VAL A 312 -7.69 22.87 -62.90
CA VAL A 312 -6.73 23.54 -63.79
C VAL A 312 -7.12 25.02 -63.96
N PRO A 313 -6.26 25.99 -63.58
CA PRO A 313 -6.65 27.39 -63.40
C PRO A 313 -7.09 28.15 -64.67
N ILE A 314 -6.88 27.59 -65.86
CA ILE A 314 -7.24 28.23 -67.14
C ILE A 314 -8.53 27.64 -67.75
N VAL A 315 -8.84 26.36 -67.51
CA VAL A 315 -10.03 25.69 -68.10
C VAL A 315 -11.14 25.40 -67.08
N GLY A 316 -10.84 25.35 -65.78
CA GLY A 316 -11.84 25.09 -64.74
C GLY A 316 -12.94 26.15 -64.66
N SER A 317 -12.62 27.42 -64.94
CA SER A 317 -13.59 28.53 -64.90
C SER A 317 -14.72 28.39 -65.93
N LEU A 318 -14.38 28.05 -67.18
CA LEU A 318 -15.35 27.85 -68.25
C LEU A 318 -16.20 26.58 -68.03
N PHE A 319 -15.59 25.52 -67.49
CA PHE A 319 -16.29 24.26 -67.22
C PHE A 319 -17.23 24.36 -66.01
N ASN A 320 -16.87 25.11 -64.96
CA ASN A 320 -17.78 25.40 -63.85
C ASN A 320 -18.95 26.33 -64.23
N TRP A 321 -18.77 27.18 -65.26
CA TRP A 321 -19.86 28.00 -65.79
C TRP A 321 -20.89 27.18 -66.59
N TRP A 322 -20.44 26.21 -67.40
CA TRP A 322 -21.34 25.32 -68.15
C TRP A 322 -21.90 24.17 -67.28
N SER A 323 -21.20 23.76 -66.23
CA SER A 323 -21.64 22.72 -65.29
C SER A 323 -21.61 23.23 -63.85
N PRO A 324 -22.65 23.96 -63.40
CA PRO A 324 -22.76 24.43 -62.03
C PRO A 324 -22.77 23.27 -61.04
N THR A 325 -21.95 23.34 -60.00
CA THR A 325 -21.96 22.36 -58.92
C THR A 325 -23.28 22.43 -58.15
N SER A 326 -23.90 21.27 -57.90
CA SER A 326 -25.02 21.19 -56.97
C SER A 326 -24.55 21.62 -55.58
N LYS A 327 -25.32 22.50 -54.93
CA LYS A 327 -24.95 23.19 -53.68
C LYS A 327 -24.86 22.29 -52.43
N GLU A 328 -24.96 20.98 -52.59
CA GLU A 328 -24.89 19.99 -51.50
C GLU A 328 -23.46 19.48 -51.24
N SER A 329 -22.48 19.84 -52.07
CA SER A 329 -21.09 19.34 -52.01
C SER A 329 -20.20 19.95 -50.91
N GLY A 330 -20.80 20.37 -49.78
CA GLY A 330 -20.03 20.72 -48.57
C GLY A 330 -19.24 19.52 -48.06
N ILE A 331 -18.13 19.77 -47.34
CA ILE A 331 -17.37 18.69 -46.68
C ILE A 331 -18.32 18.04 -45.66
N ARG A 332 -18.69 16.77 -45.90
CA ARG A 332 -19.47 15.97 -44.95
C ARG A 332 -18.63 15.78 -43.70
N GLY A 333 -19.18 16.09 -42.54
CA GLY A 333 -18.55 15.74 -41.27
C GLY A 333 -18.89 14.31 -40.87
N ARG A 334 -18.06 13.73 -40.00
CA ARG A 334 -18.33 12.46 -39.32
C ARG A 334 -18.23 12.69 -37.81
N SER A 335 -19.11 12.05 -37.04
CA SER A 335 -19.17 12.11 -35.58
C SER A 335 -19.05 10.70 -35.02
N PHE A 336 -18.18 10.51 -34.03
CA PHE A 336 -18.08 9.25 -33.29
C PHE A 336 -19.02 9.28 -32.09
N ASN A 337 -19.85 8.24 -31.94
CA ASN A 337 -20.72 8.07 -30.78
C ASN A 337 -20.06 7.09 -29.80
N ILE A 338 -19.62 7.61 -28.66
CA ILE A 338 -18.88 6.85 -27.64
C ILE A 338 -19.73 5.70 -27.05
N THR A 339 -21.05 5.89 -26.95
CA THR A 339 -21.97 4.90 -26.35
C THR A 339 -22.28 3.73 -27.29
N SER A 340 -22.28 3.95 -28.62
CA SER A 340 -22.52 2.90 -29.61
C SER A 340 -21.24 2.36 -30.28
N GLY A 341 -20.10 3.05 -30.11
CA GLY A 341 -18.84 2.70 -30.77
C GLY A 341 -18.84 2.94 -32.29
N LEU A 342 -19.82 3.68 -32.83
CA LEU A 342 -20.02 3.85 -34.27
C LEU A 342 -19.68 5.26 -34.75
N VAL A 343 -19.12 5.35 -35.96
CA VAL A 343 -18.90 6.60 -36.70
C VAL A 343 -20.11 6.88 -37.59
N GLU A 344 -20.84 7.96 -37.30
CA GLU A 344 -22.03 8.39 -38.04
C GLU A 344 -21.77 9.66 -38.87
N SER A 345 -22.55 9.89 -39.91
CA SER A 345 -22.48 11.13 -40.71
C SER A 345 -23.14 12.30 -39.99
N THR A 346 -22.49 13.47 -39.95
CA THR A 346 -23.05 14.69 -39.34
C THR A 346 -24.17 15.32 -40.18
N GLU A 347 -24.54 14.76 -41.33
CA GLU A 347 -25.61 15.30 -42.18
C GLU A 347 -26.93 15.50 -41.43
N ASN A 348 -27.33 14.56 -40.56
CA ASN A 348 -28.58 14.66 -39.82
C ASN A 348 -28.54 15.78 -38.78
N ILE A 349 -27.39 15.98 -38.13
CA ILE A 349 -27.14 17.08 -37.19
C ILE A 349 -27.21 18.42 -37.93
N TYR A 350 -26.54 18.52 -39.09
CA TYR A 350 -26.51 19.74 -39.89
C TYR A 350 -27.89 20.11 -40.45
N LYS A 351 -28.64 19.13 -40.97
CA LYS A 351 -30.03 19.30 -41.44
C LYS A 351 -30.94 19.80 -40.32
N TYR A 352 -30.86 19.19 -39.12
CA TYR A 352 -31.62 19.60 -37.94
C TYR A 352 -31.33 21.06 -37.54
N HIS A 353 -30.06 21.43 -37.41
CA HIS A 353 -29.67 22.80 -37.04
C HIS A 353 -30.03 23.84 -38.13
N MET A 354 -29.88 23.52 -39.42
CA MET A 354 -30.33 24.38 -40.52
C MET A 354 -31.85 24.63 -40.48
N GLN A 355 -32.64 23.59 -40.20
CA GLN A 355 -34.10 23.66 -40.20
C GLN A 355 -34.63 24.57 -39.06
N ILE A 356 -33.99 24.49 -37.88
CA ILE A 356 -34.24 25.40 -36.75
C ILE A 356 -33.85 26.84 -37.11
N GLN A 357 -32.68 27.05 -37.71
CA GLN A 357 -32.14 28.40 -37.98
C GLN A 357 -32.87 29.13 -39.13
N GLN A 358 -33.55 28.40 -40.02
CA GLN A 358 -34.40 28.98 -41.08
C GLN A 358 -35.86 29.22 -40.65
N GLY A 359 -36.18 29.09 -39.36
CA GLY A 359 -37.51 29.43 -38.82
C GLY A 359 -38.64 28.46 -39.19
N GLY A 360 -38.31 27.26 -39.67
CA GLY A 360 -39.28 26.21 -39.95
C GLY A 360 -39.63 25.44 -38.68
N SER A 361 -40.82 25.67 -38.11
CA SER A 361 -41.36 24.84 -37.02
C SER A 361 -41.37 23.36 -37.44
N PRO A 362 -40.67 22.45 -36.74
CA PRO A 362 -40.71 21.04 -37.07
C PRO A 362 -42.07 20.45 -36.68
N ALA A 363 -42.71 19.74 -37.60
CA ALA A 363 -43.84 18.88 -37.28
C ALA A 363 -43.34 17.73 -36.40
N LEU A 364 -43.83 17.66 -35.16
CA LEU A 364 -43.41 16.67 -34.17
C LEU A 364 -43.89 15.27 -34.52
N SER A 365 -43.05 14.50 -35.22
CA SER A 365 -43.11 13.03 -35.22
C SER A 365 -41.74 12.38 -35.37
N ASN A 366 -40.78 12.78 -34.52
CA ASN A 366 -39.83 11.87 -33.85
C ASN A 366 -38.95 12.68 -32.89
N CYS A 367 -38.76 12.15 -31.67
CA CYS A 367 -37.92 12.77 -30.64
C CYS A 367 -36.44 12.50 -30.96
N PRO A 368 -35.52 13.46 -30.81
CA PRO A 368 -34.10 13.22 -31.00
C PRO A 368 -33.51 12.41 -29.83
N PRO A 369 -32.46 11.61 -30.03
CA PRO A 369 -31.58 11.24 -28.93
C PRO A 369 -30.89 12.52 -28.46
N GLN A 370 -31.20 12.96 -27.24
CA GLN A 370 -30.50 14.10 -26.65
C GLN A 370 -29.06 13.69 -26.34
N ALA A 371 -28.09 14.35 -26.96
CA ALA A 371 -26.69 14.30 -26.53
C ALA A 371 -26.54 15.10 -25.22
N GLN A 372 -27.10 14.58 -24.12
CA GLN A 372 -26.76 15.02 -22.78
C GLN A 372 -25.51 14.27 -22.33
N VAL A 373 -24.36 14.97 -22.33
CA VAL A 373 -23.23 14.54 -21.51
C VAL A 373 -23.59 14.85 -20.06
N LEU A 374 -24.36 13.95 -19.43
CA LEU A 374 -24.61 13.98 -18.00
C LEU A 374 -23.35 13.47 -17.29
N VAL A 375 -22.43 14.39 -16.97
CA VAL A 375 -21.43 14.12 -15.94
C VAL A 375 -22.19 13.96 -14.62
N GLN A 376 -22.27 12.73 -14.11
CA GLN A 376 -22.83 12.47 -12.78
C GLN A 376 -21.90 13.05 -11.72
N ALA A 377 -22.13 14.30 -11.33
CA ALA A 377 -21.67 14.80 -10.05
C ALA A 377 -22.52 14.16 -8.94
N GLY A 378 -21.86 13.60 -7.92
CA GLY A 378 -22.52 12.89 -6.83
C GLY A 378 -23.49 13.78 -6.04
N SER A 379 -24.62 13.21 -5.64
CA SER A 379 -25.64 13.89 -4.83
C SER A 379 -25.35 13.72 -3.32
N PRO A 380 -25.35 14.80 -2.53
CA PRO A 380 -25.42 14.70 -1.07
C PRO A 380 -26.83 14.25 -0.63
N LEU A 381 -26.89 13.38 0.38
CA LEU A 381 -28.12 12.94 1.03
C LEU A 381 -28.47 13.88 2.20
N GLU A 382 -29.70 14.44 2.24
CA GLU A 382 -30.41 14.75 3.49
C GLU A 382 -31.91 15.12 3.25
N PRO A 383 -32.79 15.24 4.28
CA PRO A 383 -33.61 14.11 4.73
C PRO A 383 -35.12 14.32 4.52
N LYS A 384 -35.91 13.24 4.65
CA LYS A 384 -37.37 13.30 4.63
C LYS A 384 -37.97 13.28 6.04
N HIS A 385 -38.62 14.38 6.42
CA HIS A 385 -39.73 14.32 7.37
C HIS A 385 -40.95 13.67 6.71
N HIS A 386 -41.49 12.63 7.33
CA HIS A 386 -42.93 12.50 7.58
C HIS A 386 -43.23 11.45 8.65
#